data_AF-A0A529Y8N9-F1
#
_entry.id   AF-A0A529Y8N9-F1
#
_cell.length_a   1.000
_cell.length_b   1.000
_cell.length_c   1.000
_cell.angle_alpha   90.00
_cell.angle_beta   90.00
_cell.angle_gamma   90.00
#
_symmetry.space_group_name_H-M   'P 1'
#
loop_
_entity.id
_entity.type
_entity.pdbx_description
1 polymer ?
#
loop_
_entity_poly.entity_id
_entity_poly.type
_entity_poly.pdbx_seq_one_letter_code
_entity_poly.pdbx_strand_id
1 'polypeptide(L)' 'MAKGFNIGDEVAITATVRRRVTEDRVSVSIPSYGFPHSVIDRTSNVKKGQHLELIGDVTHTDGDLVTVD' A
#
# COMPACT_ATOMS: atom_id res chain seq x y z
N MET A 1 -1.41 -11.52 -22.31
CA MET A 1 -2.28 -11.45 -21.12
C MET A 1 -1.43 -11.05 -19.93
N ALA A 2 -1.45 -9.76 -19.60
CA ALA A 2 -1.18 -9.17 -18.29
C ALA A 2 -1.75 -7.76 -18.46
N LYS A 3 -2.79 -7.38 -17.71
CA LYS A 3 -3.32 -6.01 -17.77
C LYS A 3 -2.23 -5.12 -17.15
N GLY A 4 -1.38 -4.54 -17.98
CA GLY A 4 -0.39 -3.56 -17.54
C GLY A 4 -1.11 -2.33 -17.00
N PHE A 5 -0.74 -1.91 -15.80
CA PHE A 5 -1.15 -0.62 -15.26
C PHE A 5 -0.51 0.49 -16.09
N ASN A 6 -1.27 1.54 -16.40
CA ASN A 6 -0.76 2.73 -17.06
C ASN A 6 -0.45 3.82 -16.04
N ILE A 7 0.43 4.75 -16.40
CA ILE A 7 0.65 5.97 -15.61
C ILE A 7 -0.66 6.75 -15.55
N GLY A 8 -1.11 7.10 -14.34
CA GLY A 8 -2.39 7.73 -14.07
C GLY A 8 -3.55 6.76 -13.80
N ASP A 9 -3.32 5.45 -13.78
CA ASP A 9 -4.30 4.49 -13.27
C ASP A 9 -4.31 4.53 -11.73
N GLU A 10 -5.50 4.66 -11.14
CA GLU A 10 -5.72 4.48 -9.71
C GLU A 10 -5.69 2.97 -9.38
N VAL A 11 -4.83 2.58 -8.44
CA VAL A 11 -4.67 1.19 -8.03
C VAL A 11 -4.91 1.03 -6.54
N ALA A 12 -5.63 -0.02 -6.17
CA ALA A 12 -5.86 -0.40 -4.78
C ALA A 12 -4.97 -1.61 -4.44
N ILE A 13 -4.01 -1.41 -3.54
CA ILE A 13 -3.12 -2.45 -3.04
C ILE A 13 -3.62 -2.93 -1.67
N THR A 14 -3.91 -4.21 -1.54
CA THR A 14 -4.25 -4.80 -0.25
C THR A 14 -2.98 -5.02 0.59
N ALA A 15 -2.84 -4.25 1.66
CA ALA A 15 -1.78 -4.37 2.65
C ALA A 15 -2.32 -4.94 3.97
N THR A 16 -1.49 -5.66 4.71
CA THR A 16 -1.86 -6.20 6.04
C THR A 16 -1.22 -5.38 7.15
N VAL A 17 -2.03 -4.89 8.08
CA VAL A 17 -1.55 -4.14 9.24
C VAL A 17 -0.72 -5.04 10.15
N ARG A 18 0.57 -4.73 10.30
CA ARG A 18 1.48 -5.47 11.19
C ARG A 18 1.44 -4.93 12.62
N ARG A 19 1.58 -3.61 12.77
CA ARG A 19 1.58 -2.92 14.05
C ARG A 19 1.42 -1.42 13.87
N ARG A 20 0.90 -0.76 14.89
CA ARG A 20 0.92 0.70 14.98
C ARG A 20 2.31 1.17 15.45
N VAL A 21 2.85 2.19 14.78
CA VAL A 21 4.18 2.75 15.09
C VAL A 21 4.03 4.06 15.86
N THR A 22 3.12 4.94 15.44
CA THR A 22 2.75 6.18 16.13
C THR A 22 1.22 6.34 16.16
N GLU A 23 0.69 7.40 16.77
CA GLU A 23 -0.77 7.66 16.80
C GLU A 23 -1.38 7.84 15.40
N ASP A 24 -0.59 8.30 14.45
CA ASP A 24 -0.96 8.62 13.08
C ASP A 24 -0.32 7.68 12.04
N ARG A 25 0.62 6.80 12.44
CA ARG A 25 1.33 5.90 11.51
C ARG A 25 1.20 4.43 11.86
N VAL A 26 1.01 3.65 10.82
CA VAL A 26 0.82 2.21 10.89
C VAL A 26 1.81 1.52 9.98
N SER A 27 2.48 0.51 10.51
CA SER A 27 3.31 -0.38 9.72
C SER A 27 2.44 -1.44 9.08
N VAL A 28 2.44 -1.47 7.76
CA VAL A 28 1.73 -2.43 6.92
C VAL A 28 2.71 -3.30 6.15
N SER A 29 2.29 -4.53 5.87
CA SER A 29 3.01 -5.49 5.04
C SER A 29 2.29 -5.59 3.71
N ILE A 30 2.97 -5.24 2.63
CA ILE A 30 2.43 -5.37 1.27
C ILE A 30 3.00 -6.68 0.70
N PRO A 31 2.18 -7.63 0.23
CA PRO A 31 2.67 -8.93 -0.26
C PRO A 31 3.70 -8.83 -1.39
N SER A 32 3.58 -7.81 -2.25
CA SER A 32 4.50 -7.54 -3.36
C SER A 32 5.75 -6.75 -2.96
N TYR A 33 5.84 -6.25 -1.72
CA TYR A 33 6.95 -5.44 -1.25
C TYR A 33 7.67 -6.14 -0.10
N GLY A 34 8.95 -6.46 -0.30
CA GLY A 34 9.75 -7.23 0.68
C GLY A 34 10.00 -6.51 2.01
N PHE A 35 9.62 -5.23 2.13
CA PHE A 35 9.84 -4.42 3.32
C PHE A 35 8.51 -3.92 3.92
N PRO A 36 8.41 -3.80 5.25
CA PRO A 36 7.24 -3.18 5.87
C PRO A 36 7.21 -1.68 5.54
N HIS A 37 6.10 -1.22 4.96
CA HIS A 37 5.86 0.18 4.67
C HIS A 37 5.13 0.86 5.84
N SER A 38 5.36 2.15 6.06
CA SER A 38 4.64 2.92 7.09
C SER A 38 3.73 3.92 6.42
N VAL A 39 2.43 3.78 6.66
CA VAL A 39 1.41 4.64 6.08
C VAL A 39 0.81 5.54 7.15
N ILE A 40 0.47 6.76 6.76
CA ILE A 40 -0.26 7.68 7.63
C ILE A 40 -1.72 7.23 7.61
N ASP A 41 -2.17 6.63 8.70
CA ASP A 41 -3.56 6.27 8.88
C ASP A 41 -4.11 7.07 10.06
N ARG A 42 -4.86 8.13 9.73
CA ARG A 42 -5.53 8.98 10.72
C ARG A 42 -6.75 8.30 11.33
N THR A 43 -7.14 7.13 10.83
CA THR A 43 -8.25 6.37 11.41
C THR A 43 -7.76 5.61 12.64
N SER A 44 -8.14 6.05 13.84
CA SER A 44 -7.69 5.44 15.11
C SER A 44 -8.18 4.00 15.36
N ASN A 45 -8.72 3.30 14.36
CA ASN A 45 -9.39 2.00 14.50
C ASN A 45 -8.70 0.82 13.81
N VAL A 46 -7.50 1.00 13.27
CA VAL A 46 -6.72 -0.08 12.66
C VAL A 46 -6.22 -1.10 13.68
N LYS A 47 -6.65 -2.36 13.51
CA LYS A 47 -6.21 -3.49 14.33
C LYS A 47 -5.06 -4.24 13.66
N LYS A 48 -4.16 -4.81 14.46
CA LYS A 48 -3.15 -5.76 13.96
C LYS A 48 -3.83 -6.94 13.26
N GLY A 49 -3.38 -7.26 12.05
CA GLY A 49 -3.94 -8.31 11.20
C GLY A 49 -5.12 -7.87 10.33
N GLN A 50 -5.55 -6.61 10.42
CA GLN A 50 -6.56 -6.06 9.52
C GLN A 50 -5.98 -5.83 8.12
N HIS A 51 -6.81 -6.03 7.10
CA HIS A 51 -6.47 -5.66 5.73
C HIS A 51 -6.81 -4.17 5.52
N LEU A 52 -5.89 -3.46 4.90
CA LEU A 52 -6.01 -2.06 4.53
C LEU A 52 -5.83 -1.96 3.01
N GLU A 53 -6.72 -1.23 2.35
CA GLU A 53 -6.56 -0.90 0.94
C GLU A 53 -5.78 0.41 0.83
N LEU A 54 -4.61 0.33 0.22
CA LEU A 54 -3.81 1.49 -0.13
C LEU A 54 -4.17 1.87 -1.55
N ILE A 55 -4.92 2.96 -1.67
CA ILE A 55 -5.31 3.52 -2.96
C ILE A 55 -4.29 4.61 -3.30
N GLY A 56 -3.75 4.57 -4.51
CA GLY A 56 -2.86 5.60 -5.01
C GLY A 56 -2.74 5.51 -6.52
N ASP A 57 -2.11 6.53 -7.10
CA ASP A 57 -2.00 6.66 -8.55
C ASP A 57 -0.66 6.13 -9.03
N VAL A 58 -0.67 5.40 -10.15
CA VAL A 58 0.57 4.92 -10.77
C VAL A 58 1.32 6.10 -11.37
N THR A 59 2.49 6.42 -10.81
CA THR A 59 3.36 7.51 -11.29
C THR A 59 4.47 7.00 -12.19
N HIS A 60 4.86 5.72 -12.05
CA HIS A 60 5.91 5.12 -12.84
C HIS A 60 5.70 3.61 -13.03
N THR A 61 6.07 3.11 -14.19
CA THR A 61 6.00 1.68 -14.52
C THR A 61 7.32 1.27 -15.18
N ASP A 62 8.03 0.34 -14.58
CA ASP A 62 9.30 -0.20 -15.07
C ASP A 62 9.23 -1.73 -15.13
N GLY A 63 8.91 -2.27 -16.31
CA GLY A 63 8.70 -3.70 -16.49
C GLY A 63 7.59 -4.24 -15.59
N ASP A 64 7.96 -5.09 -14.62
CA ASP A 64 7.06 -5.66 -13.61
C ASP A 64 6.95 -4.81 -12.33
N LEU A 65 7.68 -3.69 -12.24
CA LEU A 65 7.66 -2.78 -11.10
C LEU A 65 6.74 -1.60 -11.38
N VAL A 66 5.92 -1.26 -10.40
CA VAL A 66 5.01 -0.13 -10.46
C VAL A 66 5.22 0.75 -9.24
N THR A 67 5.41 2.04 -9.45
CA THR A 67 5.48 3.04 -8.38
C THR A 67 4.13 3.72 -8.27
N VAL A 68 3.63 3.79 -7.05
CA VAL A 68 2.34 4.35 -6.67
C VAL A 68 2.61 5.45 -5.64
N ASP A 69 2.03 6.62 -5.83
CA ASP A 69 2.10 7.76 -4.88
C ASP A 69 0.81 7.88 -4.06
#